data_AF-A0A9J6GHF5-F1
#
_entry.id   AF-A0A9J6GHF5-F1
#
_cell.length_a   1.000
_cell.length_b   1.000
_cell.length_c   1.000
_cell.angle_alpha   90.00
_cell.angle_beta   90.00
_cell.angle_gamma   90.00
#
_symmetry.space_group_name_H-M   'P 1'
#
loop_
_entity.id
_entity.type
_entity.pdbx_description
1 polymer ?
#
loop_
_entity_poly.entity_id
_entity_poly.type
_entity_poly.pdbx_seq_one_letter_code
_entity_poly.pdbx_strand_id
1 'polypeptide(L)'
;METPGLVPPPPPPPPLQPARKQANEHPIGNSLDNSETSVRNVLQRRFQWMTAGHLGAVVVSKVSSLKPVLQSGPQCRLVALSMASQLLPRDGHAVSVEALFEAAKSLRFTKKGEMFSAGHMKTLAETCLGDCQARLVRDGHRAEIVGHLIRGKPVLVPYDSDGNFEPCLKSGHTAHWAVLHGICLVVGSSCLLEPPLESLLEQDCECERLYHVKDGLPASGSPRELLLPLALGGADAAVLVCGRQGKSRHVGLWGLEQLLDSNRNVAHVGPRHEAAEFIVPAGGVAEGLAGQVLLLA
;
A
#
# COMPACT_ATOMS: atom_id res chain seq x y z
N MET A 1 83.88 16.73 18.05
CA MET A 1 82.88 15.73 18.47
C MET A 1 81.53 16.28 18.07
N GLU A 2 80.98 15.75 16.99
CA GLU A 2 79.76 16.24 16.35
C GLU A 2 78.52 15.92 17.21
N THR A 3 77.67 16.92 17.41
CA THR A 3 76.36 16.79 18.06
C THR A 3 75.35 16.16 17.09
N PRO A 4 74.57 15.13 17.50
CA PRO A 4 73.59 14.52 16.60
C PRO A 4 72.44 15.48 16.29
N GLY A 5 72.16 15.68 15.00
CA GLY A 5 71.03 16.48 14.54
C GLY A 5 69.69 15.86 14.94
N LEU A 6 68.81 16.69 15.52
CA LEU A 6 67.43 16.34 15.85
C LEU A 6 66.63 16.11 14.56
N VAL A 7 66.03 14.94 14.41
CA VAL A 7 65.09 14.62 13.33
C VAL A 7 63.74 15.30 13.63
N PRO A 8 63.13 16.05 12.70
CA PRO A 8 61.82 16.65 12.94
C PRO A 8 60.73 15.57 13.05
N PRO A 9 59.67 15.81 13.86
CA PRO A 9 58.59 14.86 14.02
C PRO A 9 57.81 14.69 12.70
N PRO A 10 57.24 13.49 12.45
CA PRO A 10 56.45 13.24 11.25
C PRO A 10 55.18 14.12 11.23
N PRO A 11 54.67 14.47 10.04
CA PRO A 11 53.46 15.26 9.91
C PRO A 11 52.24 14.50 10.49
N PRO A 12 51.21 15.22 10.96
CA PRO A 12 50.00 14.62 11.47
C PRO A 12 49.26 13.82 10.37
N PRO A 13 48.60 12.70 10.72
CA PRO A 13 47.84 11.92 9.75
C PRO A 13 46.67 12.73 9.18
N PRO A 14 46.26 12.47 7.93
CA PRO A 14 45.14 13.15 7.30
C PRO A 14 43.82 12.87 8.06
N PRO A 15 42.81 13.77 7.95
CA PRO A 15 41.53 13.59 8.62
C PRO A 15 40.85 12.30 8.15
N LEU A 16 40.38 11.50 9.11
CA LEU A 16 39.55 10.32 8.84
C LEU A 16 38.28 10.76 8.09
N GLN A 17 38.12 10.32 6.85
CA GLN A 17 36.88 10.50 6.12
C GLN A 17 35.74 9.73 6.83
N PRO A 18 34.52 10.28 6.90
CA PRO A 18 33.40 9.58 7.49
C PRO A 18 33.13 8.28 6.73
N ALA A 19 32.95 7.19 7.49
CA ALA A 19 32.73 5.86 6.96
C ALA A 19 31.57 5.84 5.96
N ARG A 20 31.90 5.58 4.69
CA ARG A 20 30.92 5.25 3.66
C ARG A 20 30.30 3.91 4.08
N LYS A 21 29.02 3.91 4.48
CA LYS A 21 28.27 2.68 4.71
C LYS A 21 28.31 1.86 3.42
N GLN A 22 29.16 0.84 3.38
CA GLN A 22 29.12 -0.18 2.35
C GLN A 22 27.77 -0.87 2.50
N ALA A 23 26.91 -0.70 1.50
CA ALA A 23 25.79 -1.59 1.30
C ALA A 23 26.39 -2.97 1.02
N ASN A 24 26.09 -3.95 1.86
CA ASN A 24 26.38 -5.35 1.57
C ASN A 24 25.57 -5.74 0.33
N GLU A 25 26.22 -5.74 -0.83
CA GLU A 25 25.75 -6.43 -2.02
C GLU A 25 25.92 -7.93 -1.76
N HIS A 26 24.85 -8.58 -1.30
CA HIS A 26 24.73 -10.02 -1.42
C HIS A 26 24.21 -10.39 -2.82
N PRO A 27 24.66 -11.51 -3.41
CA PRO A 27 24.47 -11.80 -4.82
C PRO A 27 22.99 -11.92 -5.16
N ILE A 28 22.60 -11.22 -6.21
CA ILE A 28 21.27 -11.27 -6.83
C ILE A 28 21.07 -12.67 -7.40
N GLY A 29 20.43 -13.54 -6.63
CA GLY A 29 19.75 -14.71 -7.16
C GLY A 29 18.54 -14.23 -7.95
N ASN A 30 18.62 -14.30 -9.27
CA ASN A 30 17.49 -14.17 -10.17
C ASN A 30 16.50 -15.31 -9.89
N SER A 31 15.58 -15.09 -8.96
CA SER A 31 14.32 -15.83 -8.90
C SER A 31 13.24 -14.87 -9.38
N LEU A 32 12.55 -15.26 -10.45
CA LEU A 32 11.31 -14.64 -10.90
C LEU A 32 10.30 -14.77 -9.74
N ASP A 33 10.24 -13.74 -8.90
CA ASP A 33 9.36 -13.68 -7.74
C ASP A 33 7.92 -13.61 -8.25
N ASN A 34 7.25 -14.76 -8.23
CA ASN A 34 5.86 -14.90 -8.64
C ASN A 34 5.03 -14.11 -7.61
N SER A 35 4.56 -12.92 -8.00
CA SER A 35 4.05 -11.90 -7.06
C SER A 35 2.91 -12.36 -6.14
N GLU A 36 2.21 -13.44 -6.50
CA GLU A 36 1.19 -14.09 -5.66
C GLU A 36 1.79 -14.88 -4.51
N THR A 37 2.81 -15.68 -4.82
CA THR A 37 3.56 -16.48 -3.87
C THR A 37 4.17 -15.57 -2.80
N SER A 38 4.59 -14.35 -3.17
CA SER A 38 5.13 -13.37 -2.22
C SER A 38 4.11 -12.90 -1.16
N VAL A 39 2.83 -12.67 -1.53
CA VAL A 39 1.81 -12.18 -0.58
C VAL A 39 1.30 -13.30 0.31
N ARG A 40 0.98 -14.47 -0.24
CA ARG A 40 0.53 -15.63 0.54
C ARG A 40 1.58 -16.04 1.59
N ASN A 41 2.87 -16.02 1.21
CA ASN A 41 3.98 -16.25 2.14
C ASN A 41 4.02 -15.23 3.29
N VAL A 42 3.71 -13.95 3.04
CA VAL A 42 3.61 -12.93 4.08
C VAL A 42 2.45 -13.27 5.04
N LEU A 43 1.29 -13.68 4.52
CA LEU A 43 0.14 -14.07 5.34
C LEU A 43 0.46 -15.28 6.22
N GLN A 44 1.05 -16.33 5.66
CA GLN A 44 1.48 -17.51 6.41
C GLN A 44 2.44 -17.14 7.56
N ARG A 45 3.51 -16.39 7.26
CA ARG A 45 4.50 -15.96 8.27
C ARG A 45 3.91 -15.04 9.34
N ARG A 46 2.88 -14.27 8.99
CA ARG A 46 2.23 -13.30 9.90
C ARG A 46 0.96 -13.86 10.54
N PHE A 47 0.60 -15.12 10.29
CA PHE A 47 -0.66 -15.71 10.76
C PHE A 47 -0.84 -15.59 12.29
N GLN A 48 0.20 -15.93 13.05
CA GLN A 48 0.18 -15.83 14.52
C GLN A 48 -0.01 -14.38 14.99
N TRP A 49 0.55 -13.41 14.27
CA TRP A 49 0.37 -11.99 14.58
C TRP A 49 -1.04 -11.52 14.23
N MET A 50 -1.60 -11.95 13.08
CA MET A 50 -2.96 -11.60 12.66
C MET A 50 -4.02 -12.10 13.65
N THR A 51 -3.79 -13.28 14.23
CA THR A 51 -4.72 -13.94 15.15
C THR A 51 -4.41 -13.68 16.62
N ALA A 52 -3.41 -12.84 16.92
CA ALA A 52 -3.06 -12.49 18.30
C ALA A 52 -4.25 -11.81 18.98
N GLY A 53 -4.72 -12.39 20.10
CA GLY A 53 -5.91 -11.91 20.81
C GLY A 53 -7.25 -12.49 20.31
N HIS A 54 -7.27 -13.28 19.24
CA HIS A 54 -8.46 -13.92 18.69
C HIS A 54 -8.37 -15.45 18.82
N LEU A 55 -8.78 -16.01 19.97
CA LEU A 55 -8.64 -17.44 20.26
C LEU A 55 -9.46 -18.29 19.28
N GLY A 56 -8.81 -19.29 18.66
CA GLY A 56 -9.46 -20.19 17.72
C GLY A 56 -9.86 -19.53 16.38
N ALA A 57 -9.37 -18.31 16.12
CA ALA A 57 -9.70 -17.60 14.89
C ALA A 57 -9.11 -18.25 13.65
N VAL A 58 -9.80 -18.00 12.55
CA VAL A 58 -9.43 -18.32 11.18
C VAL A 58 -9.26 -17.03 10.41
N VAL A 59 -8.46 -17.09 9.35
CA VAL A 59 -8.22 -15.95 8.46
C VAL A 59 -8.76 -16.28 7.09
N VAL A 60 -9.64 -15.43 6.56
CA VAL A 60 -10.11 -15.49 5.18
C VAL A 60 -9.49 -14.33 4.40
N SER A 61 -8.69 -14.63 3.38
CA SER A 61 -8.02 -13.64 2.55
C SER A 61 -8.54 -13.59 1.11
N LYS A 62 -8.64 -12.37 0.58
CA LYS A 62 -8.69 -12.12 -0.87
C LYS A 62 -7.49 -11.24 -1.20
N VAL A 63 -6.56 -11.74 -2.00
CA VAL A 63 -5.37 -11.00 -2.41
C VAL A 63 -5.22 -11.07 -3.92
N SER A 64 -4.84 -9.95 -4.52
CA SER A 64 -4.52 -9.86 -5.94
C SER A 64 -3.02 -9.61 -6.10
N SER A 65 -2.43 -10.28 -7.09
CA SER A 65 -1.00 -10.23 -7.37
C SER A 65 -0.61 -8.98 -8.15
N LEU A 66 0.39 -8.24 -7.66
CA LEU A 66 0.93 -7.10 -8.38
C LEU A 66 2.46 -7.05 -8.28
N LYS A 67 3.10 -6.57 -9.34
CA LYS A 67 4.54 -6.31 -9.41
C LYS A 67 4.84 -4.96 -8.74
N PRO A 68 5.73 -4.92 -7.74
CA PRO A 68 6.06 -3.68 -7.06
C PRO A 68 6.80 -2.72 -8.00
N VAL A 69 6.44 -1.43 -7.93
CA VAL A 69 7.09 -0.35 -8.66
C VAL A 69 7.73 0.60 -7.65
N LEU A 70 9.03 0.85 -7.78
CA LEU A 70 9.74 1.81 -6.95
C LEU A 70 9.62 3.21 -7.56
N GLN A 71 9.37 4.20 -6.72
CA GLN A 71 9.25 5.59 -7.14
C GLN A 71 10.61 6.24 -7.34
N SER A 72 10.62 7.19 -8.27
CA SER A 72 11.67 8.20 -8.38
C SER A 72 11.07 9.56 -8.00
N GLY A 73 11.76 10.32 -7.16
CA GLY A 73 11.27 11.63 -6.70
C GLY A 73 9.90 11.58 -5.99
N PRO A 74 9.10 12.66 -6.04
CA PRO A 74 7.84 12.78 -5.29
C PRO A 74 6.64 12.11 -5.99
N GLN A 75 6.84 10.99 -6.68
CA GLN A 75 5.83 10.35 -7.53
C GLN A 75 5.04 9.22 -6.86
N CYS A 76 4.95 9.19 -5.52
CA CYS A 76 4.36 8.08 -4.77
C CYS A 76 2.94 7.72 -5.24
N ARG A 77 2.15 8.74 -5.59
CA ARG A 77 0.79 8.59 -6.09
C ARG A 77 0.72 7.98 -7.48
N LEU A 78 1.54 8.47 -8.42
CA LEU A 78 1.58 7.93 -9.79
C LEU A 78 2.03 6.47 -9.78
N VAL A 79 2.96 6.13 -8.89
CA VAL A 79 3.42 4.76 -8.65
C VAL A 79 2.29 3.89 -8.08
N ALA A 80 1.52 4.39 -7.12
CA ALA A 80 0.36 3.66 -6.60
C ALA A 80 -0.70 3.41 -7.69
N LEU A 81 -0.97 4.40 -8.56
CA LEU A 81 -1.90 4.24 -9.70
C LEU A 81 -1.37 3.24 -10.73
N SER A 82 -0.08 3.31 -11.07
CA SER A 82 0.57 2.37 -11.98
C SER A 82 0.46 0.93 -11.45
N MET A 83 0.72 0.72 -10.15
CA MET A 83 0.52 -0.59 -9.52
C MET A 83 -0.94 -1.03 -9.55
N ALA A 84 -1.90 -0.15 -9.23
CA ALA A 84 -3.32 -0.49 -9.29
C ALA A 84 -3.79 -0.83 -10.72
N SER A 85 -3.21 -0.20 -11.75
CA SER A 85 -3.55 -0.49 -13.15
C SER A 85 -3.25 -1.92 -13.59
N GLN A 86 -2.33 -2.61 -12.90
CA GLN A 86 -2.03 -4.03 -13.13
C GLN A 86 -3.20 -4.95 -12.77
N LEU A 87 -4.11 -4.48 -11.91
CA LEU A 87 -5.22 -5.25 -11.35
C LEU A 87 -6.56 -4.97 -12.05
N LEU A 88 -6.55 -4.11 -13.06
CA LEU A 88 -7.74 -3.76 -13.83
C LEU A 88 -7.71 -4.49 -15.18
N PRO A 89 -8.86 -4.99 -15.68
CA PRO A 89 -8.93 -5.61 -17.01
C PRO A 89 -8.48 -4.60 -18.08
N ARG A 90 -7.37 -4.86 -18.74
CA ARG A 90 -6.88 -4.12 -19.92
C ARG A 90 -6.25 -5.11 -20.89
N ASP A 91 -6.05 -4.69 -22.13
CA ASP A 91 -5.35 -5.43 -23.20
C ASP A 91 -3.82 -5.56 -22.94
N GLY A 92 -3.47 -6.04 -21.73
CA GLY A 92 -2.19 -6.64 -21.41
C GLY A 92 -1.16 -5.76 -20.69
N HIS A 93 -1.40 -4.46 -20.46
CA HIS A 93 -0.32 -3.58 -19.97
C HIS A 93 -0.76 -2.56 -18.92
N ALA A 94 -0.02 -2.55 -17.80
CA ALA A 94 -0.05 -1.51 -16.79
C ALA A 94 0.36 -0.16 -17.39
N VAL A 95 -0.25 0.93 -16.93
CA VAL A 95 0.16 2.28 -17.34
C VAL A 95 1.48 2.63 -16.65
N SER A 96 2.46 3.10 -17.42
CA SER A 96 3.75 3.50 -16.88
C SER A 96 3.66 4.76 -16.04
N VAL A 97 4.58 4.93 -15.08
CA VAL A 97 4.64 6.12 -14.21
C VAL A 97 4.92 7.37 -15.04
N GLU A 98 5.71 7.23 -16.11
CA GLU A 98 6.06 8.31 -17.04
C GLU A 98 4.82 8.81 -17.79
N ALA A 99 3.99 7.91 -18.31
CA ALA A 99 2.76 8.28 -19.00
C ALA A 99 1.77 8.97 -18.06
N LEU A 100 1.62 8.46 -16.84
CA LEU A 100 0.81 9.09 -15.80
C LEU A 100 1.34 10.47 -15.41
N PHE A 101 2.66 10.64 -15.35
CA PHE A 101 3.28 11.91 -15.02
C PHE A 101 3.04 12.97 -16.09
N GLU A 102 3.22 12.63 -17.37
CA GLU A 102 2.96 13.55 -18.48
C GLU A 102 1.47 13.94 -18.56
N ALA A 103 0.56 13.00 -18.35
CA ALA A 103 -0.87 13.29 -18.27
C ALA A 103 -1.22 14.18 -17.06
N ALA A 104 -0.63 13.92 -15.89
CA ALA A 104 -0.84 14.75 -14.71
C ALA A 104 -0.33 16.19 -14.91
N LYS A 105 0.78 16.38 -15.65
CA LYS A 105 1.31 17.69 -16.01
C LYS A 105 0.40 18.43 -17.00
N SER A 106 -0.10 17.74 -18.03
CA SER A 106 -0.99 18.36 -19.02
C SER A 106 -2.31 18.81 -18.38
N LEU A 107 -2.81 18.05 -17.39
CA LEU A 107 -3.98 18.41 -16.57
C LEU A 107 -3.67 19.43 -15.47
N ARG A 108 -2.40 19.85 -15.31
CA ARG A 108 -1.94 20.78 -14.27
C ARG A 108 -2.25 20.30 -12.85
N PHE A 109 -2.14 19.01 -12.61
CA PHE A 109 -2.31 18.41 -11.28
C PHE A 109 -1.00 18.28 -10.50
N THR A 110 0.14 18.39 -11.19
CA THR A 110 1.47 18.27 -10.63
C THR A 110 2.49 19.14 -11.37
N LYS A 111 3.56 19.55 -10.69
CA LYS A 111 4.75 20.13 -11.32
C LYS A 111 5.93 19.14 -11.36
N LYS A 112 6.18 18.38 -10.28
CA LYS A 112 7.36 17.52 -10.11
C LYS A 112 7.01 16.04 -9.83
N GLY A 113 5.74 15.69 -9.73
CA GLY A 113 5.22 14.34 -9.46
C GLY A 113 4.29 14.27 -8.25
N GLU A 114 4.33 15.30 -7.40
CA GLU A 114 3.44 15.49 -6.27
C GLU A 114 2.01 15.72 -6.70
N MET A 115 1.04 15.31 -5.88
CA MET A 115 -0.36 15.65 -6.09
C MET A 115 -1.03 15.63 -4.74
N PHE A 116 -1.84 16.65 -4.45
CA PHE A 116 -2.47 16.87 -3.13
C PHE A 116 -4.00 16.87 -3.20
N SER A 117 -4.57 16.26 -4.23
CA SER A 117 -6.02 16.13 -4.40
C SER A 117 -6.39 14.71 -4.82
N ALA A 118 -7.23 14.02 -4.04
CA ALA A 118 -7.80 12.73 -4.43
C ALA A 118 -8.80 12.89 -5.58
N GLY A 119 -9.41 14.07 -5.75
CA GLY A 119 -10.20 14.42 -6.93
C GLY A 119 -9.36 14.45 -8.21
N HIS A 120 -8.18 15.09 -8.18
CA HIS A 120 -7.24 15.05 -9.31
C HIS A 120 -6.81 13.63 -9.66
N MET A 121 -6.64 12.79 -8.63
CA MET A 121 -6.30 11.38 -8.82
C MET A 121 -7.43 10.59 -9.47
N LYS A 122 -8.68 10.85 -9.08
CA LYS A 122 -9.86 10.28 -9.73
C LYS A 122 -9.86 10.63 -11.23
N THR A 123 -9.73 11.91 -11.55
CA THR A 123 -9.70 12.38 -12.95
C THR A 123 -8.54 11.79 -13.73
N LEU A 124 -7.34 11.71 -13.13
CA LEU A 124 -6.17 11.11 -13.78
C LEU A 124 -6.40 9.61 -14.06
N ALA A 125 -6.97 8.87 -13.10
CA ALA A 125 -7.30 7.46 -13.27
C ALA A 125 -8.26 7.24 -14.43
N GLU A 126 -9.39 7.97 -14.46
CA GLU A 126 -10.41 7.90 -15.52
C GLU A 126 -9.84 8.32 -16.90
N THR A 127 -8.88 9.25 -16.91
CA THR A 127 -8.24 9.71 -18.16
C THR A 127 -7.27 8.68 -18.73
N CYS A 128 -6.46 8.04 -17.88
CA CYS A 128 -5.34 7.22 -18.32
C CYS A 128 -5.64 5.71 -18.39
N LEU A 129 -6.66 5.24 -17.67
CA LEU A 129 -6.91 3.80 -17.51
C LEU A 129 -7.99 3.25 -18.46
N GLY A 130 -8.51 4.04 -19.40
CA GLY A 130 -9.54 3.60 -20.34
C GLY A 130 -10.90 3.49 -19.64
N ASP A 131 -11.52 2.32 -19.67
CA ASP A 131 -12.86 2.06 -19.09
C ASP A 131 -12.89 2.02 -17.55
N CYS A 132 -11.81 2.45 -16.88
CA CYS A 132 -11.74 2.46 -15.43
C CYS A 132 -12.77 3.42 -14.85
N GLN A 133 -13.55 2.93 -13.91
CA GLN A 133 -14.43 3.76 -13.09
C GLN A 133 -13.76 4.04 -11.75
N ALA A 134 -13.40 5.30 -11.52
CA ALA A 134 -12.83 5.74 -10.25
C ALA A 134 -13.92 6.34 -9.37
N ARG A 135 -13.98 5.96 -8.10
CA ARG A 135 -14.98 6.46 -7.15
C ARG A 135 -14.34 6.90 -5.86
N LEU A 136 -14.54 8.17 -5.52
CA LEU A 136 -14.07 8.74 -4.27
C LEU A 136 -15.05 8.39 -3.16
N VAL A 137 -14.54 7.81 -2.08
CA VAL A 137 -15.28 7.56 -0.85
C VAL A 137 -14.67 8.39 0.28
N ARG A 138 -15.55 8.89 1.16
CA ARG A 138 -15.17 9.70 2.32
C ARG A 138 -15.42 8.91 3.62
N ASP A 139 -15.24 9.55 4.77
CA ASP A 139 -15.46 8.94 6.08
C ASP A 139 -16.83 8.24 6.19
N GLY A 140 -16.85 7.07 6.86
CA GLY A 140 -18.05 6.25 7.06
C GLY A 140 -18.31 5.17 6.01
N HIS A 141 -17.56 5.17 4.89
CA HIS A 141 -17.78 4.23 3.77
C HIS A 141 -16.95 2.93 3.87
N ARG A 142 -16.65 2.46 5.09
CA ARG A 142 -15.88 1.23 5.36
C ARG A 142 -16.42 0.02 4.62
N ALA A 143 -17.75 -0.17 4.63
CA ALA A 143 -18.40 -1.28 3.94
C ALA A 143 -18.14 -1.29 2.42
N GLU A 144 -17.92 -0.12 1.84
CA GLU A 144 -17.63 0.00 0.42
C GLU A 144 -16.18 -0.34 0.11
N ILE A 145 -15.23 0.14 0.93
CA ILE A 145 -13.80 -0.22 0.82
C ILE A 145 -13.64 -1.74 0.95
N VAL A 146 -14.20 -2.32 2.01
CA VAL A 146 -14.16 -3.77 2.27
C VAL A 146 -14.83 -4.54 1.13
N GLY A 147 -16.03 -4.14 0.72
CA GLY A 147 -16.75 -4.78 -0.37
C GLY A 147 -16.06 -4.64 -1.73
N HIS A 148 -15.20 -3.62 -1.92
CA HIS A 148 -14.38 -3.45 -3.11
C HIS A 148 -13.18 -4.40 -3.11
N LEU A 149 -12.48 -4.49 -1.96
CA LEU A 149 -11.35 -5.41 -1.78
C LEU A 149 -11.76 -6.88 -1.82
N ILE A 150 -12.93 -7.26 -1.27
CA ILE A 150 -13.46 -8.63 -1.36
C ILE A 150 -13.70 -9.04 -2.83
N ARG A 151 -14.01 -8.08 -3.72
CA ARG A 151 -14.12 -8.32 -5.16
C ARG A 151 -12.77 -8.39 -5.87
N GLY A 152 -11.65 -8.31 -5.14
CA GLY A 152 -10.30 -8.30 -5.68
C GLY A 152 -9.90 -7.00 -6.40
N LYS A 153 -10.69 -5.93 -6.25
CA LYS A 153 -10.45 -4.65 -6.93
C LYS A 153 -9.54 -3.73 -6.10
N PRO A 154 -8.65 -2.96 -6.75
CA PRO A 154 -7.69 -2.12 -6.04
C PRO A 154 -8.34 -0.88 -5.40
N VAL A 155 -7.75 -0.45 -4.28
CA VAL A 155 -8.08 0.78 -3.58
C VAL A 155 -6.83 1.63 -3.42
N LEU A 156 -6.91 2.92 -3.66
CA LEU A 156 -5.82 3.86 -3.41
C LEU A 156 -6.12 4.71 -2.18
N VAL A 157 -5.13 4.86 -1.31
CA VAL A 157 -5.28 5.58 -0.05
C VAL A 157 -4.04 6.45 0.22
N PRO A 158 -4.20 7.77 0.43
CA PRO A 158 -3.18 8.57 1.09
C PRO A 158 -3.18 8.22 2.58
N TYR A 159 -2.00 8.02 3.17
CA TYR A 159 -1.88 7.78 4.60
C TYR A 159 -0.59 8.39 5.12
N ASP A 160 -0.53 8.64 6.42
CA ASP A 160 0.68 9.15 7.06
C ASP A 160 1.64 7.99 7.35
N SER A 161 2.75 7.95 6.63
CA SER A 161 3.65 6.79 6.58
C SER A 161 4.85 7.00 7.51
N ASP A 162 5.09 6.08 8.44
CA ASP A 162 6.26 6.14 9.31
C ASP A 162 7.54 5.64 8.60
N GLY A 163 8.70 5.73 9.25
CA GLY A 163 9.99 5.30 8.70
C GLY A 163 10.07 3.81 8.33
N ASN A 164 9.23 2.97 8.93
CA ASN A 164 9.05 1.56 8.59
C ASN A 164 7.86 1.30 7.64
N PHE A 165 7.26 2.37 7.12
CA PHE A 165 6.11 2.39 6.21
C PHE A 165 4.76 2.00 6.83
N GLU A 166 4.69 1.75 8.14
CA GLU A 166 3.44 1.55 8.86
C GLU A 166 2.60 2.83 8.89
N PRO A 167 1.26 2.73 8.98
CA PRO A 167 0.40 3.87 9.25
C PRO A 167 0.70 4.50 10.61
N CYS A 168 0.80 5.83 10.65
CA CYS A 168 1.03 6.59 11.87
C CYS A 168 0.13 7.83 11.95
N LEU A 169 0.27 8.59 13.03
CA LEU A 169 -0.52 9.79 13.32
C LEU A 169 0.40 11.00 13.60
N LYS A 170 1.23 11.37 12.61
CA LYS A 170 2.22 12.46 12.66
C LYS A 170 1.82 13.64 11.75
N SER A 171 0.51 13.90 11.66
CA SER A 171 -0.12 14.99 10.90
C SER A 171 0.16 15.03 9.37
N GLY A 172 0.57 13.92 8.77
CA GLY A 172 0.80 13.81 7.33
C GLY A 172 2.15 14.34 6.86
N HIS A 173 3.09 14.66 7.76
CA HIS A 173 4.40 15.19 7.38
C HIS A 173 5.20 14.25 6.48
N THR A 174 4.93 12.95 6.56
CA THR A 174 5.51 11.91 5.71
C THR A 174 4.42 11.17 4.93
N ALA A 175 3.32 11.87 4.61
CA ALA A 175 2.20 11.32 3.88
C ALA A 175 2.63 10.66 2.56
N HIS A 176 1.98 9.54 2.27
CA HIS A 176 2.32 8.68 1.16
C HIS A 176 1.08 8.03 0.56
N TRP A 177 1.16 7.62 -0.70
CA TRP A 177 0.11 6.86 -1.36
C TRP A 177 0.43 5.38 -1.34
N ALA A 178 -0.55 4.58 -0.91
CA ALA A 178 -0.53 3.14 -1.05
C ALA A 178 -1.62 2.66 -2.01
N VAL A 179 -1.34 1.55 -2.69
CA VAL A 179 -2.36 0.69 -3.29
C VAL A 179 -2.65 -0.44 -2.31
N LEU A 180 -3.93 -0.62 -1.97
CA LEU A 180 -4.43 -1.79 -1.30
C LEU A 180 -4.88 -2.78 -2.38
N HIS A 181 -4.36 -3.99 -2.28
CA HIS A 181 -4.57 -5.05 -3.26
C HIS A 181 -4.97 -6.37 -2.60
N GLY A 182 -5.37 -6.31 -1.34
CA GLY A 182 -5.90 -7.47 -0.65
C GLY A 182 -6.48 -7.12 0.71
N ILE A 183 -7.23 -8.06 1.25
CA ILE A 183 -7.93 -7.98 2.53
C ILE A 183 -7.81 -9.34 3.23
N CYS A 184 -7.66 -9.31 4.55
CA CYS A 184 -7.74 -10.48 5.42
C CYS A 184 -8.78 -10.22 6.50
N LEU A 185 -9.74 -11.13 6.63
CA LEU A 185 -10.77 -11.12 7.67
C LEU A 185 -10.36 -12.13 8.73
N VAL A 186 -10.09 -11.65 9.94
CA VAL A 186 -9.86 -12.50 11.11
C VAL A 186 -11.21 -12.69 11.78
N VAL A 187 -11.70 -13.92 11.81
CA VAL A 187 -13.05 -14.24 12.31
C VAL A 187 -13.02 -15.51 13.17
N GLY A 188 -14.05 -15.73 13.98
CA GLY A 188 -14.20 -16.99 14.71
C GLY A 188 -14.39 -18.17 13.75
N SER A 189 -13.84 -19.34 14.09
CA SER A 189 -13.95 -20.55 13.25
C SER A 189 -15.39 -20.97 12.97
N SER A 190 -16.32 -20.70 13.90
CA SER A 190 -17.75 -20.96 13.72
C SER A 190 -18.38 -20.18 12.57
N CYS A 191 -17.80 -19.05 12.15
CA CYS A 191 -18.30 -18.24 11.04
C CYS A 191 -18.13 -18.91 9.66
N LEU A 192 -17.28 -19.95 9.57
CA LEU A 192 -17.03 -20.66 8.30
C LEU A 192 -17.91 -21.89 8.10
N LEU A 193 -18.83 -22.18 9.04
CA LEU A 193 -19.65 -23.41 9.01
C LEU A 193 -20.83 -23.34 8.01
N GLU A 194 -20.97 -22.25 7.27
CA GLU A 194 -22.04 -22.07 6.30
C GLU A 194 -21.66 -22.67 4.92
N PRO A 195 -22.41 -23.66 4.39
CA PRO A 195 -22.06 -24.35 3.15
C PRO A 195 -21.80 -23.44 1.92
N PRO A 196 -22.53 -22.32 1.72
CA PRO A 196 -22.23 -21.40 0.62
C PRO A 196 -20.81 -20.82 0.71
N LEU A 197 -20.31 -20.54 1.91
CA LEU A 197 -19.01 -19.91 2.11
C LEU A 197 -17.86 -20.88 1.86
N GLU A 198 -17.96 -22.12 2.36
CA GLU A 198 -16.95 -23.16 2.16
C GLU A 198 -16.65 -23.40 0.67
N SER A 199 -17.67 -23.34 -0.19
CA SER A 199 -17.51 -23.51 -1.63
C SER A 199 -16.64 -22.43 -2.30
N LEU A 200 -16.62 -21.21 -1.74
CA LEU A 200 -15.87 -20.07 -2.27
C LEU A 200 -14.41 -20.03 -1.80
N LEU A 201 -14.08 -20.84 -0.80
CA LEU A 201 -12.79 -20.82 -0.13
C LEU A 201 -11.91 -21.99 -0.57
N GLU A 202 -10.62 -21.73 -0.67
CA GLU A 202 -9.57 -22.75 -0.73
C GLU A 202 -8.72 -22.65 0.54
N GLN A 203 -8.40 -23.79 1.15
CA GLN A 203 -7.53 -23.81 2.32
C GLN A 203 -6.07 -23.62 1.89
N ASP A 204 -5.30 -22.86 2.68
CA ASP A 204 -3.87 -22.71 2.46
C ASP A 204 -3.12 -24.04 2.74
N CYS A 205 -2.14 -24.36 1.90
CA CYS A 205 -1.43 -25.64 2.00
C CYS A 205 -0.46 -25.73 3.19
N GLU A 206 -0.02 -24.61 3.76
CA GLU A 206 0.94 -24.58 4.88
C GLU A 206 0.30 -24.05 6.18
N CYS A 207 -0.94 -23.57 6.12
CA CYS A 207 -1.63 -22.98 7.27
C CYS A 207 -3.10 -23.40 7.34
N GLU A 208 -3.41 -24.38 8.19
CA GLU A 208 -4.74 -25.00 8.31
C GLU A 208 -5.89 -24.02 8.63
N ARG A 209 -5.58 -22.87 9.25
CA ARG A 209 -6.57 -21.86 9.63
C ARG A 209 -6.56 -20.63 8.73
N LEU A 210 -5.87 -20.70 7.59
CA LEU A 210 -5.85 -19.68 6.55
C LEU A 210 -6.60 -20.20 5.33
N TYR A 211 -7.52 -19.39 4.82
CA TYR A 211 -8.35 -19.69 3.67
C TYR A 211 -8.27 -18.53 2.68
N HIS A 212 -8.26 -18.82 1.39
CA HIS A 212 -8.25 -17.84 0.31
C HIS A 212 -9.55 -17.88 -0.46
N VAL A 213 -10.08 -16.72 -0.85
CA VAL A 213 -11.23 -16.63 -1.75
C VAL A 213 -10.78 -16.95 -3.17
N LYS A 214 -11.36 -18.00 -3.75
CA LYS A 214 -11.05 -18.47 -5.11
C LYS A 214 -11.21 -17.36 -6.15
N ASP A 215 -10.40 -17.41 -7.20
CA ASP A 215 -10.54 -16.56 -8.39
C ASP A 215 -11.57 -17.13 -9.37
N GLY A 216 -12.09 -16.27 -10.25
CA GLY A 216 -12.96 -16.69 -11.35
C GLY A 216 -14.35 -17.20 -10.92
N LEU A 217 -14.79 -16.89 -9.71
CA LEU A 217 -16.09 -17.32 -9.21
C LEU A 217 -17.25 -16.76 -10.06
N PRO A 218 -18.29 -17.57 -10.35
CA PRO A 218 -19.45 -17.13 -11.12
C PRO A 218 -20.25 -16.06 -10.37
N ALA A 219 -21.02 -15.25 -11.12
CA ALA A 219 -21.78 -14.14 -10.55
C ALA A 219 -22.91 -14.56 -9.58
N SER A 220 -23.30 -15.84 -9.55
CA SER A 220 -24.31 -16.38 -8.64
C SER A 220 -23.70 -16.67 -7.27
N GLY A 221 -23.98 -15.80 -6.28
CA GLY A 221 -23.42 -15.88 -4.93
C GLY A 221 -22.11 -15.11 -4.82
N SER A 222 -22.17 -13.79 -4.72
CA SER A 222 -20.95 -12.98 -4.72
C SER A 222 -20.19 -13.18 -3.40
N PRO A 223 -18.85 -13.39 -3.41
CA PRO A 223 -18.05 -13.43 -2.18
C PRO A 223 -18.31 -12.25 -1.25
N ARG A 224 -18.66 -11.10 -1.82
CA ARG A 224 -19.07 -9.92 -1.06
C ARG A 224 -20.31 -10.14 -0.22
N GLU A 225 -21.36 -10.78 -0.73
CA GLU A 225 -22.60 -10.98 0.03
C GLU A 225 -22.38 -11.80 1.30
N LEU A 226 -21.49 -12.80 1.23
CA LEU A 226 -21.19 -13.67 2.37
C LEU A 226 -20.13 -13.09 3.30
N LEU A 227 -19.09 -12.46 2.76
CA LEU A 227 -17.95 -11.99 3.56
C LEU A 227 -18.13 -10.58 4.12
N LEU A 228 -18.90 -9.71 3.47
CA LEU A 228 -19.09 -8.34 3.95
C LEU A 228 -19.78 -8.28 5.32
N PRO A 229 -20.84 -9.07 5.61
CA PRO A 229 -21.44 -9.12 6.94
C PRO A 229 -20.44 -9.56 8.01
N LEU A 230 -19.57 -10.54 7.72
CA LEU A 230 -18.52 -10.98 8.65
C LEU A 230 -17.51 -9.86 8.91
N ALA A 231 -17.09 -9.17 7.85
CA ALA A 231 -16.16 -8.05 7.97
C ALA A 231 -16.74 -6.85 8.70
N LEU A 232 -18.07 -6.71 8.77
CA LEU A 232 -18.78 -5.65 9.48
C LEU A 232 -19.32 -6.11 10.84
N GLY A 233 -19.24 -7.41 11.14
CA GLY A 233 -19.93 -8.04 12.26
C GLY A 233 -19.06 -8.15 13.51
N GLY A 234 -19.48 -7.45 14.57
CA GLY A 234 -19.10 -7.71 15.96
C GLY A 234 -17.65 -7.39 16.37
N ALA A 235 -17.43 -7.31 17.69
CA ALA A 235 -16.15 -6.94 18.30
C ALA A 235 -15.01 -7.95 18.07
N ASP A 236 -15.35 -9.19 17.69
CA ASP A 236 -14.38 -10.29 17.55
C ASP A 236 -13.77 -10.40 16.15
N ALA A 237 -14.25 -9.60 15.19
CA ALA A 237 -13.74 -9.59 13.82
C ALA A 237 -12.71 -8.46 13.61
N ALA A 238 -11.54 -8.81 13.06
CA ALA A 238 -10.54 -7.83 12.65
C ALA A 238 -10.40 -7.81 11.13
N VAL A 239 -10.25 -6.61 10.56
CA VAL A 239 -10.03 -6.41 9.12
C VAL A 239 -8.64 -5.85 8.90
N LEU A 240 -7.82 -6.64 8.22
CA LEU A 240 -6.48 -6.27 7.80
C LEU A 240 -6.45 -6.08 6.28
N VAL A 241 -5.54 -5.25 5.80
CA VAL A 241 -5.36 -4.98 4.36
C VAL A 241 -3.91 -5.17 3.93
N CYS A 242 -3.74 -5.72 2.73
CA CYS A 242 -2.45 -5.86 2.08
C CYS A 242 -2.18 -4.62 1.21
N GLY A 243 -1.13 -3.88 1.54
CA GLY A 243 -0.78 -2.62 0.89
C GLY A 243 0.63 -2.62 0.29
N ARG A 244 0.83 -1.87 -0.79
CA ARG A 244 2.15 -1.57 -1.37
C ARG A 244 2.29 -0.08 -1.66
N GLN A 245 3.53 0.39 -1.62
CA GLN A 245 3.85 1.79 -1.87
C GLN A 245 5.18 1.93 -2.63
N GLY A 246 5.49 3.15 -3.12
CA GLY A 246 6.64 3.38 -4.00
C GLY A 246 8.04 3.42 -3.36
N LYS A 247 8.19 3.44 -2.04
CA LYS A 247 9.48 3.46 -1.34
C LYS A 247 10.02 2.06 -0.99
N SER A 248 9.24 0.99 -1.21
CA SER A 248 9.57 -0.37 -0.78
C SER A 248 9.02 -1.42 -1.73
N ARG A 249 9.70 -2.57 -1.81
CA ARG A 249 9.18 -3.77 -2.49
C ARG A 249 8.37 -4.68 -1.58
N HIS A 250 8.31 -4.39 -0.28
CA HIS A 250 7.60 -5.22 0.69
C HIS A 250 6.10 -4.97 0.65
N VAL A 251 5.33 -6.01 0.98
CA VAL A 251 3.91 -5.90 1.27
C VAL A 251 3.76 -5.42 2.71
N GLY A 252 3.00 -4.35 2.92
CA GLY A 252 2.50 -3.97 4.22
C GLY A 252 1.24 -4.75 4.56
N LEU A 253 1.09 -5.13 5.83
CA LEU A 253 -0.10 -5.78 6.35
C LEU A 253 -0.58 -4.96 7.54
N TRP A 254 -1.66 -4.20 7.35
CA TRP A 254 -2.09 -3.16 8.27
C TRP A 254 -3.54 -3.35 8.72
N GLY A 255 -3.87 -2.89 9.93
CA GLY A 255 -5.26 -2.78 10.36
C GLY A 255 -5.99 -1.73 9.52
N LEU A 256 -7.19 -2.05 9.01
CA LEU A 256 -7.96 -1.12 8.18
C LEU A 256 -8.30 0.16 8.95
N GLU A 257 -8.78 0.05 10.19
CA GLU A 257 -9.13 1.24 11.00
C GLU A 257 -7.90 2.11 11.27
N GLN A 258 -6.77 1.51 11.66
CA GLN A 258 -5.52 2.24 11.88
C GLN A 258 -5.07 2.99 10.61
N LEU A 259 -5.22 2.37 9.43
CA LEU A 259 -4.90 3.00 8.16
C LEU A 259 -5.86 4.15 7.83
N LEU A 260 -7.16 4.00 8.11
CA LEU A 260 -8.16 5.06 7.89
C LEU A 260 -7.96 6.22 8.87
N ASP A 261 -7.61 5.96 10.13
CA ASP A 261 -7.23 6.99 11.10
C ASP A 261 -6.00 7.77 10.61
N SER A 262 -5.00 7.04 10.09
CA SER A 262 -3.81 7.63 9.47
C SER A 262 -4.15 8.49 8.25
N ASN A 263 -5.09 8.04 7.40
CA ASN A 263 -5.61 8.81 6.27
C ASN A 263 -6.31 10.10 6.71
N ARG A 264 -7.17 10.06 7.74
CA ARG A 264 -7.85 11.27 8.28
C ARG A 264 -6.88 12.29 8.86
N ASN A 265 -5.74 11.84 9.36
CA ASN A 265 -4.71 12.71 9.93
C ASN A 265 -3.80 13.39 8.87
N VAL A 266 -3.96 13.12 7.58
CA VAL A 266 -3.16 13.76 6.52
C VAL A 266 -3.58 15.22 6.32
N ALA A 267 -2.92 16.14 7.03
CA ALA A 267 -3.33 17.55 7.08
C ALA A 267 -2.32 18.54 6.47
N HIS A 268 -1.02 18.22 6.49
CA HIS A 268 0.04 19.16 6.13
C HIS A 268 0.96 18.66 5.03
N VAL A 269 1.53 19.60 4.27
CA VAL A 269 2.73 19.32 3.47
C VAL A 269 3.90 19.17 4.44
N GLY A 270 4.73 18.14 4.23
CA GLY A 270 5.93 17.95 5.06
C GLY A 270 6.84 19.20 5.07
N PRO A 271 7.52 19.50 6.19
CA PRO A 271 8.25 20.75 6.41
C PRO A 271 9.48 20.96 5.51
N ARG A 272 9.82 19.96 4.68
CA ARG A 272 10.99 19.98 3.79
C ARG A 272 10.74 20.69 2.46
N HIS A 273 9.52 21.17 2.22
CA HIS A 273 9.13 21.74 0.94
C HIS A 273 8.34 23.03 1.12
N GLU A 274 8.64 24.03 0.29
CA GLU A 274 7.87 25.27 0.25
C GLU A 274 6.55 25.04 -0.49
N ALA A 275 5.41 25.43 0.11
CA ALA A 275 4.09 25.17 -0.46
C ALA A 275 3.90 25.81 -1.85
N ALA A 276 4.60 26.90 -2.16
CA ALA A 276 4.56 27.57 -3.46
C ALA A 276 5.12 26.71 -4.62
N GLU A 277 5.95 25.73 -4.30
CA GLU A 277 6.51 24.82 -5.30
C GLU A 277 5.48 23.83 -5.87
N PHE A 278 4.32 23.69 -5.22
CA PHE A 278 3.38 22.61 -5.48
C PHE A 278 2.01 23.12 -5.90
N ILE A 279 1.19 22.19 -6.38
CA ILE A 279 -0.23 22.43 -6.68
C ILE A 279 -1.05 21.88 -5.52
N VAL A 280 -1.45 22.78 -4.62
CA VAL A 280 -2.24 22.45 -3.43
C VAL A 280 -3.66 23.02 -3.60
N PRO A 281 -4.72 22.27 -3.24
CA PRO A 281 -6.08 22.80 -3.23
C PRO A 281 -6.22 24.05 -2.33
N ALA A 282 -7.24 24.87 -2.60
CA ALA A 282 -7.46 26.11 -1.85
C ALA A 282 -7.64 25.88 -0.34
N GLY A 283 -8.35 24.81 0.06
CA GLY A 283 -8.47 24.40 1.46
C GLY A 283 -7.31 23.56 1.99
N GLY A 284 -6.17 23.54 1.28
CA GLY A 284 -4.97 22.85 1.71
C GLY A 284 -4.99 21.33 1.48
N VAL A 285 -4.01 20.66 2.09
CA VAL A 285 -3.81 19.21 1.96
C VAL A 285 -4.93 18.43 2.64
N ALA A 286 -5.40 18.90 3.80
CA ALA A 286 -6.51 18.27 4.52
C ALA A 286 -7.76 18.14 3.64
N GLU A 287 -8.23 19.23 3.03
CA GLU A 287 -9.40 19.19 2.13
C GLU A 287 -9.17 18.25 0.93
N GLY A 288 -7.95 18.25 0.42
CA GLY A 288 -7.58 17.47 -0.76
C GLY A 288 -7.39 15.97 -0.53
N LEU A 289 -7.09 15.52 0.69
CA LEU A 289 -6.65 14.14 0.96
C LEU A 289 -7.23 13.50 2.22
N ALA A 290 -7.43 14.26 3.30
CA ALA A 290 -7.82 13.68 4.57
C ALA A 290 -9.18 12.99 4.45
N GLY A 291 -9.26 11.75 4.94
CA GLY A 291 -10.50 10.97 4.90
C GLY A 291 -10.95 10.57 3.50
N GLN A 292 -10.11 10.75 2.47
CA GLN A 292 -10.46 10.46 1.07
C GLN A 292 -9.73 9.23 0.56
N VAL A 293 -10.51 8.24 0.13
CA VAL A 293 -10.03 6.97 -0.44
C VAL A 293 -10.61 6.80 -1.84
N LEU A 294 -9.83 6.25 -2.77
CA LEU A 294 -10.23 6.08 -4.16
C LEU A 294 -10.38 4.60 -4.51
N LEU A 295 -11.60 4.20 -4.87
CA LEU A 295 -11.91 2.86 -5.36
C LEU A 295 -11.79 2.84 -6.88
N LEU A 296 -11.07 1.87 -7.44
CA LEU A 296 -10.90 1.74 -8.89
C LEU A 296 -11.56 0.46 -9.39
N ALA A 297 -12.42 0.58 -10.40
CA ALA A 297 -13.26 -0.50 -10.90
C ALA A 297 -13.10 -0.76 -12.40
#